data_AF-A0A1G9RSV7-F1
#
_entry.id   AF-A0A1G9RSV7-F1
#
_cell.length_a   1.000
_cell.length_b   1.000
_cell.length_c   1.000
_cell.angle_alpha   90.00
_cell.angle_beta   90.00
_cell.angle_gamma   90.00
#
_symmetry.space_group_name_H-M   'P 1'
#
loop_
_entity.id
_entity.type
_entity.pdbx_description
1 polymer ?
#
loop_
_entity_poly.entity_id
_entity_poly.type
_entity_poly.pdbx_seq_one_letter_code
_entity_poly.pdbx_strand_id
1 'polypeptide(L)'
;MAGQIRMTPDQLQARAKRYGQSSQQIEQILRDLTNLQEELRGEWEGRAFERFDDQFRELKPKVQDFSQLMQDIEMQLTKTAEAVAQQDEALSQNFGLR
;
A
#
# COMPACT_ATOMS: atom_id res chain seq x y z
N MET A 1 21.33 -7.51 -14.71
CA MET A 1 21.99 -6.97 -13.50
C MET A 1 20.90 -6.55 -12.53
N ALA A 2 20.62 -7.36 -11.51
CA ALA A 2 19.68 -6.97 -10.46
C ALA A 2 20.24 -5.70 -9.80
N GLY A 3 19.48 -4.61 -9.82
CA GLY A 3 19.94 -3.33 -9.29
C GLY A 3 20.35 -3.49 -7.83
N GLN A 4 21.61 -3.16 -7.52
CA GLN A 4 22.13 -3.25 -6.16
C GLN A 4 21.32 -2.34 -5.26
N ILE A 5 20.62 -2.92 -4.29
CA ILE A 5 19.81 -2.17 -3.33
C ILE A 5 20.77 -1.42 -2.42
N ARG A 6 20.73 -0.08 -2.49
CA ARG A 6 21.61 0.82 -1.71
C ARG A 6 21.07 1.15 -0.32
N MET A 7 20.01 0.48 0.13
CA MET A 7 19.34 0.72 1.41
C MET A 7 19.64 -0.40 2.39
N THR A 8 19.73 -0.07 3.67
CA THR A 8 19.85 -1.07 4.73
C THR A 8 18.53 -1.83 4.94
N PRO A 9 18.55 -3.04 5.54
CA PRO A 9 17.34 -3.76 5.92
C PRO A 9 16.34 -2.89 6.73
N ASP A 10 16.84 -2.14 7.71
CA ASP A 10 16.00 -1.25 8.53
C ASP A 10 15.32 -0.15 7.71
N GLN A 11 16.04 0.43 6.73
CA GLN A 11 15.47 1.44 5.83
C GLN A 11 14.39 0.86 4.94
N LEU A 12 14.57 -0.38 4.45
CA LEU A 12 13.57 -1.10 3.67
C LEU A 12 12.32 -1.38 4.51
N GLN A 13 12.47 -1.88 5.75
CA GLN A 13 11.36 -2.14 6.66
C GLN A 13 10.59 -0.86 7.01
N ALA A 14 11.29 0.23 7.32
CA ALA A 14 10.66 1.52 7.63
C ALA A 14 9.81 2.04 6.46
N ARG A 15 10.31 1.89 5.22
CA ARG A 15 9.57 2.25 4.02
C ARG A 15 8.40 1.31 3.76
N ALA A 16 8.59 -0.01 3.91
CA ALA A 16 7.52 -1.01 3.79
C ALA A 16 6.34 -0.67 4.71
N LYS A 17 6.62 -0.40 5.99
CA LYS A 17 5.60 -0.03 6.97
C LYS A 17 4.83 1.24 6.56
N ARG A 18 5.50 2.22 5.96
CA ARG A 18 4.84 3.44 5.46
C ARG A 18 3.86 3.12 4.32
N TYR A 19 4.21 2.20 3.43
CA TYR A 19 3.30 1.74 2.37
C TYR A 19 2.07 1.03 2.96
N GLY A 20 2.26 0.14 3.94
CA GLY A 20 1.16 -0.53 4.66
C GLY A 20 0.22 0.43 5.37
N GLN A 21 0.78 1.38 6.13
CA GLN A 21 0.00 2.44 6.79
C GLN A 21 -0.80 3.29 5.79
N SER A 22 -0.18 3.64 4.65
CA SER A 22 -0.86 4.42 3.60
C SER A 22 -2.01 3.62 2.98
N SER A 23 -1.84 2.32 2.77
CA SER A 23 -2.90 1.43 2.29
C SER A 23 -4.11 1.44 3.24
N GLN A 24 -3.86 1.22 4.54
CA GLN A 24 -4.92 1.22 5.55
C GLN A 24 -5.67 2.56 5.62
N GLN A 25 -4.94 3.67 5.50
CA GLN A 25 -5.54 5.01 5.46
C GLN A 25 -6.43 5.19 4.22
N ILE A 26 -5.98 4.73 3.05
CA ILE A 26 -6.77 4.78 1.81
C ILE A 26 -8.06 3.94 1.95
N GLU A 27 -7.97 2.73 2.50
CA GLU A 27 -9.15 1.89 2.75
C GLU A 27 -10.14 2.54 3.73
N GLN A 28 -9.64 3.19 4.78
CA GLN A 28 -10.49 3.91 5.73
C GLN A 28 -11.23 5.06 5.04
N ILE A 29 -10.51 5.93 4.33
CA ILE A 29 -11.09 7.05 3.58
C ILE A 29 -12.12 6.54 2.56
N LEU A 30 -11.80 5.47 1.83
CA LEU A 30 -12.73 4.91 0.84
C LEU A 30 -14.01 4.37 1.48
N ARG A 31 -13.92 3.73 2.66
CA ARG A 31 -15.10 3.29 3.43
C ARG A 31 -15.93 4.47 3.88
N ASP A 32 -15.31 5.49 4.47
CA ASP A 32 -16.00 6.69 4.96
C ASP A 32 -16.74 7.40 3.82
N LEU A 33 -16.09 7.59 2.68
CA LEU A 33 -16.70 8.21 1.51
C LEU A 33 -17.79 7.34 0.86
N THR A 34 -17.65 6.01 0.90
CA THR A 34 -18.70 5.10 0.40
C THR A 34 -19.97 5.26 1.23
N ASN A 35 -19.85 5.30 2.56
CA ASN A 35 -20.99 5.48 3.46
C ASN A 35 -21.66 6.84 3.25
N LEU A 36 -20.87 7.91 3.17
CA LEU A 36 -21.38 9.25 2.88
C LEU A 36 -22.14 9.30 1.54
N GLN A 37 -21.65 8.59 0.52
CA GLN A 37 -22.34 8.53 -0.76
C GLN A 37 -23.69 7.80 -0.68
N GLU A 38 -23.79 6.75 0.13
CA GLU A 38 -25.06 6.04 0.37
C GLU A 38 -26.07 6.93 1.11
N GLU A 39 -25.63 7.69 2.11
CA GLU A 39 -26.44 8.69 2.82
C GLU A 39 -26.97 9.76 1.85
N LEU A 40 -26.08 10.35 1.06
CA LEU A 40 -26.45 11.41 0.10
C LEU A 40 -27.43 10.91 -0.98
N ARG A 41 -27.37 9.62 -1.36
CA ARG A 41 -28.31 9.03 -2.32
C ARG A 41 -29.74 8.99 -1.78
N GLY A 42 -29.91 8.86 -0.46
CA GLY A 42 -31.23 8.87 0.19
C GLY A 42 -31.83 10.28 0.30
N GLU A 43 -30.99 11.29 0.46
CA GLU A 43 -31.40 12.69 0.68
C GLU A 43 -31.68 13.47 -0.62
N TRP A 44 -31.09 13.04 -1.76
CA TRP A 44 -31.18 13.79 -3.01
C TRP A 44 -32.28 13.24 -3.92
N GLU A 45 -33.45 13.86 -3.92
CA GLU A 45 -34.49 13.62 -4.93
C GLU A 45 -34.09 14.26 -6.27
N GLY A 46 -33.45 13.50 -7.17
CA GLY A 46 -33.34 13.87 -8.59
C GLY A 46 -32.06 13.47 -9.32
N ARG A 47 -32.16 13.42 -10.66
CA ARG A 47 -31.14 12.98 -11.62
C ARG A 47 -29.81 13.78 -11.60
N ALA A 48 -29.77 14.91 -10.89
CA ALA A 48 -28.57 15.75 -10.83
C ALA A 48 -27.39 15.06 -10.11
N PHE A 49 -27.65 14.07 -9.24
CA PHE A 49 -26.62 13.32 -8.53
C PHE A 49 -26.18 12.00 -9.17
N GLU A 50 -26.94 11.50 -10.16
CA GLU A 50 -26.66 10.22 -10.82
C GLU A 50 -25.26 10.20 -11.43
N ARG A 51 -24.86 11.31 -12.09
CA ARG A 51 -23.54 11.40 -12.72
C ARG A 51 -22.38 11.32 -11.71
N PHE A 52 -22.56 11.88 -10.52
CA PHE A 52 -21.54 11.82 -9.47
C PHE A 52 -21.47 10.40 -8.89
N ASP A 53 -22.63 9.77 -8.64
CA ASP A 53 -22.72 8.39 -8.17
C ASP A 53 -22.03 7.41 -9.14
N ASP A 54 -22.27 7.57 -10.43
CA ASP A 54 -21.64 6.76 -11.48
C ASP A 54 -20.11 6.92 -11.50
N GLN A 55 -19.61 8.16 -11.43
CA GLN A 55 -18.17 8.43 -11.40
C GLN A 55 -17.50 7.82 -10.17
N PHE A 56 -18.12 7.92 -9.00
CA PHE A 56 -17.57 7.34 -7.79
C PHE A 56 -17.59 5.81 -7.83
N ARG A 57 -18.65 5.20 -8.36
CA ARG A 57 -18.71 3.73 -8.57
C ARG A 57 -17.63 3.25 -9.53
N GLU A 58 -17.32 4.02 -10.58
CA GLU A 58 -16.25 3.70 -11.54
C GLU A 58 -14.85 3.82 -10.92
N LEU A 59 -14.64 4.83 -10.08
CA LEU A 59 -13.32 5.12 -9.50
C LEU A 59 -13.02 4.30 -8.23
N LYS A 60 -14.05 3.92 -7.47
CA LYS A 60 -13.93 3.08 -6.27
C LYS A 60 -13.02 1.85 -6.46
N PRO A 61 -13.21 0.98 -7.46
CA PRO A 61 -12.33 -0.18 -7.66
C PRO A 61 -10.88 0.23 -7.94
N LYS A 62 -10.64 1.33 -8.64
CA LYS A 62 -9.27 1.81 -8.91
C LYS A 62 -8.55 2.27 -7.64
N VAL A 63 -9.29 2.86 -6.69
CA VAL A 63 -8.75 3.23 -5.37
C VAL A 63 -8.46 1.97 -4.54
N GLN A 64 -9.31 0.95 -4.63
CA GLN A 64 -9.07 -0.36 -4.00
C GLN A 64 -7.82 -1.03 -4.57
N ASP A 65 -7.68 -1.06 -5.90
CA ASP A 65 -6.50 -1.59 -6.59
C ASP A 65 -5.22 -0.84 -6.18
N PHE A 66 -5.31 0.49 -6.03
CA PHE A 66 -4.19 1.29 -5.57
C PHE A 66 -3.80 0.98 -4.12
N SER A 67 -4.78 0.82 -3.22
CA SER A 67 -4.54 0.37 -1.84
C SER A 67 -3.90 -1.03 -1.80
N GLN A 68 -4.38 -1.97 -2.62
CA GLN A 68 -3.78 -3.30 -2.75
C GLN A 68 -2.33 -3.23 -3.24
N LEU A 69 -2.05 -2.39 -4.26
CA LEU A 69 -0.69 -2.17 -4.75
C LEU A 69 0.24 -1.66 -3.63
N MET A 70 -0.24 -0.79 -2.73
CA MET A 70 0.56 -0.33 -1.60
C MET A 70 0.89 -1.49 -0.63
N GLN A 71 -0.05 -2.41 -0.38
CA GLN A 71 0.21 -3.61 0.44
C GLN A 71 1.20 -4.55 -0.25
N ASP A 72 1.08 -4.72 -1.57
CA ASP A 72 1.99 -5.56 -2.33
C ASP A 72 3.43 -5.01 -2.28
N ILE A 73 3.59 -3.69 -2.35
CA ILE A 73 4.88 -3.01 -2.17
C ILE A 73 5.42 -3.23 -0.75
N GLU A 74 4.59 -3.09 0.28
CA GLU A 74 4.98 -3.40 1.66
C GLU A 74 5.52 -4.83 1.79
N MET A 75 4.79 -5.82 1.27
CA MET A 75 5.20 -7.22 1.31
C MET A 75 6.52 -7.45 0.57
N GLN A 76 6.68 -6.88 -0.62
CA GLN A 76 7.90 -7.02 -1.41
C GLN A 76 9.10 -6.37 -0.73
N LEU A 77 8.94 -5.16 -0.18
CA LEU A 77 10.02 -4.47 0.54
C LEU A 77 10.41 -5.19 1.82
N THR A 78 9.44 -5.78 2.53
CA THR A 78 9.70 -6.58 3.74
C THR A 78 10.52 -7.84 3.40
N LYS A 79 10.08 -8.61 2.40
CA LYS A 79 10.83 -9.79 1.91
C LYS A 79 12.24 -9.43 1.45
N THR A 80 12.38 -8.27 0.81
CA THR A 80 13.67 -7.77 0.35
C THR A 80 14.58 -7.41 1.53
N ALA A 81 14.04 -6.78 2.57
CA ALA A 81 14.79 -6.46 3.79
C ALA A 81 15.31 -7.73 4.48
N GLU A 82 14.46 -8.77 4.58
CA GLU A 82 14.82 -10.07 5.14
C GLU A 82 15.95 -10.73 4.33
N ALA A 83 15.85 -10.72 2.99
CA ALA A 83 16.86 -11.30 2.13
C ALA A 83 18.22 -10.57 2.25
N VAL A 84 18.21 -9.24 2.33
CA VAL A 84 19.44 -8.45 2.54
C VAL A 84 20.05 -8.72 3.91
N ALA A 85 19.23 -8.79 4.97
CA ALA A 85 19.72 -9.09 6.32
C ALA A 85 20.36 -10.49 6.42
N GLN A 86 19.74 -11.51 5.82
CA GLN A 86 20.28 -12.86 5.76
C GLN A 86 21.60 -12.91 4.99
N GLN A 87 21.70 -12.17 3.88
CA GLN A 87 22.92 -12.07 3.11
C GLN A 87 24.06 -11.40 3.91
N ASP A 88 23.75 -10.30 4.61
CA ASP A 88 24.72 -9.59 5.44
C ASP A 88 25.22 -10.46 6.62
N GLU A 89 24.32 -11.22 7.25
CA GLU A 89 24.68 -12.16 8.32
C GLU A 89 25.60 -13.28 7.81
N ALA A 90 25.26 -13.88 6.67
CA ALA A 90 26.08 -14.91 6.04
C ALA A 90 27.46 -14.37 5.63
N LEU A 91 27.56 -13.14 5.13
CA LEU A 91 28.84 -12.50 4.82
C LEU A 91 29.67 -12.24 6.08
N SER A 92 29.04 -11.78 7.17
CA SER A 92 29.69 -11.56 8.47
C SER A 92 30.27 -12.85 9.04
N GLN A 93 29.51 -13.95 9.00
CA GLN A 93 29.98 -15.27 9.44
C GLN A 93 31.16 -15.79 8.59
N ASN A 94 31.15 -15.55 7.27
CA ASN A 94 32.23 -15.97 6.38
C ASN A 94 33.49 -15.11 6.50
N PHE A 95 33.37 -13.84 6.91
CA PHE A 95 34.51 -12.96 7.18
C PHE A 95 35.07 -13.12 8.60
N GLY A 96 34.26 -13.55 9.56
CA GLY A 96 34.67 -13.88 10.92
C GLY A 96 35.24 -15.30 11.04
N LEU A 97 36.46 -15.52 10.54
CA LEU A 97 37.45 -16.61 10.79
C LEU A 97 38.27 -16.78 9.48
N ARG A 98 39.55 -16.41 9.40
CA ARG A 98 40.68 -16.62 10.33
C ARG A 98 41.18 -15.37 11.03
#